data_AF-A0A223CZ16-F1
#
_entry.id   AF-A0A223CZ16-F1
#
_cell.length_a   1.000
_cell.length_b   1.000
_cell.length_c   1.000
_cell.angle_alpha   90.00
_cell.angle_beta   90.00
_cell.angle_gamma   90.00
#
_symmetry.space_group_name_H-M   'P 1'
#
loop_
_entity.id
_entity.type
_entity.pdbx_description
1 polymer ?
#
loop_
_entity_poly.entity_id
_entity_poly.type
_entity_poly.pdbx_seq_one_letter_code
_entity_poly.pdbx_strand_id
1 'polypeptide(L)' 'MALDEPRADDEVIDAGDNIQVVVDRGSWFFVDEPLKIDYEPAEKAFRIRAATHVIPDRIKL' A
#
# COMPACT_ATOMS: atom_id res chain seq x y z
N MET A 1 5.96 2.45 4.78
CA MET A 1 4.91 1.43 4.91
C MET A 1 5.17 0.69 6.19
N ALA A 2 4.12 0.30 6.90
CA ALA A 2 4.21 -0.45 8.15
C ALA A 2 3.06 -1.44 8.23
N LEU A 3 3.22 -2.50 9.03
CA LEU A 3 2.10 -3.33 9.47
C LEU A 3 1.45 -2.60 10.65
N ASP A 4 0.21 -2.17 10.49
CA ASP A 4 -0.55 -1.42 11.49
C ASP A 4 -2.04 -1.76 11.38
N GLU A 5 -2.81 -1.47 12.43
CA GLU A 5 -4.27 -1.56 12.41
C GLU A 5 -4.89 -0.26 11.88
N PRO A 6 -6.03 -0.31 11.15
CA PRO A 6 -6.70 0.89 10.69
C PRO A 6 -7.17 1.78 11.84
N ARG A 7 -6.95 3.08 11.71
CA ARG A 7 -7.45 4.11 12.64
C ARG A 7 -8.83 4.57 12.17
N ALA A 8 -9.54 5.29 13.05
CA ALA A 8 -10.94 5.66 12.85
C ALA A 8 -11.22 6.48 11.57
N ASP A 9 -10.22 7.20 11.05
CA ASP A 9 -10.33 8.08 9.88
C ASP A 9 -9.49 7.60 8.68
N ASP A 10 -8.96 6.38 8.74
CA ASP A 10 -8.18 5.83 7.63
C ASP A 10 -9.11 5.20 6.59
N GLU A 11 -8.73 5.36 5.33
CA GLU A 11 -9.40 4.70 4.22
C GLU A 11 -8.79 3.32 3.99
N VAL A 12 -9.64 2.31 3.78
CA VAL A 12 -9.22 0.91 3.61
C VAL A 12 -9.44 0.51 2.16
N ILE A 13 -8.36 0.14 1.48
CA ILE A 13 -8.37 -0.35 0.10
C ILE A 13 -8.10 -1.85 0.11
N ASP A 14 -8.94 -2.61 -0.58
CA ASP A 14 -8.68 -4.03 -0.88
C ASP A 14 -7.65 -4.13 -2.03
N ALA A 15 -6.46 -4.62 -1.70
CA ALA A 15 -5.37 -4.80 -2.67
C ALA A 15 -5.35 -6.21 -3.31
N GLY A 16 -6.36 -7.04 -3.03
CA GLY A 16 -6.43 -8.43 -3.45
C GLY A 16 -5.67 -9.39 -2.53
N ASP A 17 -5.79 -10.69 -2.79
CA ASP A 17 -5.10 -11.75 -2.04
C ASP A 17 -5.32 -11.71 -0.51
N ASN A 18 -6.50 -11.22 -0.08
CA ASN A 18 -6.86 -10.95 1.32
C ASN A 18 -5.94 -9.93 2.02
N ILE A 19 -5.30 -9.03 1.27
CA ILE A 19 -4.47 -7.96 1.82
C ILE A 19 -5.25 -6.65 1.77
N GLN A 20 -5.35 -6.02 2.93
CA GLN A 20 -5.92 -4.68 3.07
C GLN A 20 -4.80 -3.67 3.23
N VAL A 21 -4.88 -2.58 2.48
CA VAL A 21 -4.01 -1.42 2.60
C VAL A 21 -4.79 -0.32 3.28
N VAL A 22 -4.23 0.19 4.37
CA VAL A 22 -4.77 1.32 5.11
C VAL A 22 -4.03 2.58 4.66
N VAL A 23 -4.77 3.61 4.28
CA VAL A 23 -4.23 4.90 3.85
C VAL A 23 -4.83 5.99 4.73
N ASP A 24 -3.97 6.78 5.36
CA ASP A 24 -4.45 7.92 6.13
C ASP A 24 -5.10 8.96 5.21
N ARG A 25 -6.11 9.65 5.73
CA ARG A 25 -6.89 10.63 4.96
C ARG A 25 -6.04 11.75 4.33
N GLY A 26 -4.92 12.13 4.95
CA GLY A 26 -4.02 13.15 4.41
C GLY A 26 -3.23 12.66 3.20
N SER A 27 -2.89 11.37 3.18
CA SER A 27 -2.18 10.72 2.09
C SER A 27 -3.08 10.29 0.93
N TRP A 28 -4.39 10.17 1.16
CA TRP A 28 -5.36 9.71 0.14
C TRP A 28 -5.25 10.44 -1.20
N PHE A 29 -5.00 11.76 -1.17
CA PHE A 29 -4.86 12.56 -2.39
C PHE A 29 -3.70 12.14 -3.30
N PHE A 30 -2.71 11.43 -2.76
CA PHE A 30 -1.52 10.98 -3.50
C PHE A 30 -1.64 9.53 -3.99
N VAL A 31 -2.75 8.87 -3.70
CA VAL A 31 -2.96 7.45 -3.98
C VAL A 31 -4.03 7.29 -5.06
N ASP A 32 -3.65 6.70 -6.19
CA ASP A 32 -4.58 6.34 -7.27
C ASP A 32 -4.90 4.84 -7.24
N GLU A 33 -6.18 4.49 -7.30
CA GLU A 33 -6.67 3.11 -7.38
C GLU A 33 -6.68 2.56 -8.82
N PRO A 34 -6.55 1.23 -9.04
CA PRO A 34 -6.41 0.19 -8.02
C PRO A 34 -4.98 0.08 -7.48
N LEU A 35 -4.86 -0.20 -6.19
CA LEU A 35 -3.59 -0.57 -5.57
C LEU A 35 -3.29 -2.05 -5.78
N LYS A 36 -2.01 -2.35 -6.02
CA LYS A 36 -1.48 -3.72 -6.05
C LYS A 36 -0.23 -3.81 -5.21
N ILE A 37 -0.01 -4.98 -4.60
CA ILE A 37 1.21 -5.29 -3.88
C ILE A 37 2.05 -6.24 -4.73
N ASP A 38 3.30 -5.88 -4.95
CA ASP A 38 4.27 -6.72 -5.62
C ASP A 38 5.44 -7.05 -4.70
N TYR A 39 6.07 -8.20 -4.93
CA TYR A 39 7.31 -8.57 -4.27
C TYR A 39 8.50 -8.34 -5.21
N GLU A 40 9.54 -7.64 -4.74
CA GLU A 40 10.82 -7.44 -5.41
C GLU A 40 11.85 -8.46 -4.89
N PRO A 41 12.18 -9.51 -5.66
CA PRO A 41 13.07 -10.57 -5.20
C PRO A 41 14.50 -10.10 -4.97
N ALA A 42 14.99 -9.14 -5.76
CA ALA A 42 16.36 -8.64 -5.65
C ALA A 42 16.62 -7.93 -4.32
N GLU A 43 15.60 -7.25 -3.80
CA GLU A 43 15.69 -6.47 -2.56
C GLU A 43 15.04 -7.17 -1.35
N LYS A 44 14.35 -8.30 -1.60
CA LYS A 44 13.54 -9.02 -0.62
C LYS A 44 12.55 -8.11 0.10
N ALA A 45 11.81 -7.32 -0.68
CA ALA A 45 10.90 -6.30 -0.16
C ALA A 45 9.58 -6.28 -0.93
N PHE A 46 8.49 -5.94 -0.25
CA PHE A 46 7.21 -5.67 -0.87
C PHE A 46 7.09 -4.19 -1.23
N ARG A 47 6.38 -3.91 -2.33
CA ARG A 47 6.14 -2.58 -2.88
C ARG A 47 4.65 -2.42 -3.18
N ILE A 48 4.13 -1.21 -3.01
CA ILE A 48 2.79 -0.85 -3.48
C ILE A 48 2.91 -0.15 -4.83
N ARG A 49 2.10 -0.60 -5.78
CA ARG A 49 1.93 0.02 -7.10
C ARG A 49 0.52 0.60 -7.17
N ALA A 50 0.43 1.89 -7.43
CA ALA A 50 -0.80 2.56 -7.85
C ALA A 50 -1.01 2.39 -9.36
N ALA A 51 -2.18 2.77 -9.86
CA ALA A 51 -2.47 2.65 -11.30
C ALA A 51 -1.44 3.39 -12.19
N THR A 52 -0.97 4.54 -11.73
CA THR A 52 -0.16 5.49 -12.51
C THR A 52 1.32 5.45 -12.17
N HIS A 53 1.70 4.96 -10.98
CA HIS A 53 3.08 5.01 -10.50
C HIS A 53 3.37 3.97 -9.40
N VAL A 54 4.66 3.79 -9.09
CA VAL A 54 5.11 2.97 -7.97
C VAL A 54 5.29 3.89 -6.77
N ILE A 55 4.71 3.53 -5.62
CA ILE A 55 4.92 4.26 -4.37
C ILE A 55 6.37 3.96 -3.94
N PRO A 56 7.22 5.00 -3.70
CA PRO A 56 8.66 4.80 -3.48
C PRO A 56 8.99 4.05 -2.18
N ASP A 57 8.01 3.92 -1.30
CA ASP A 57 8.10 3.26 -0.01
C ASP A 57 8.11 1.72 -0.13
N ARG A 58 8.72 1.04 0.84
CA ARG A 58 8.99 -0.41 0.79
C ARG A 58 8.87 -1.03 2.18
N ILE A 59 8.40 -2.27 2.25
CA ILE A 59 8.36 -3.03 3.51
C ILE A 59 9.17 -4.32 3.38
N LYS A 60 9.99 -4.61 4.39
CA LYS A 60 10.71 -5.88 4.53
C LYS A 60 10.10 -6.62 5.70
N LEU A 61 9.73 -7.88 5.48
CA LEU A 61 9.25 -8.78 6.53
C LEU A 61 10.43 -9.52 7.19
#